data_AF-A0A3D3NV74-F1
#
_entry.id   AF-A0A3D3NV74-F1
#
_cell.length_a   1.000
_cell.length_b   1.000
_cell.length_c   1.000
_cell.angle_alpha   90.00
_cell.angle_beta   90.00
_cell.angle_gamma   90.00
#
_symmetry.space_group_name_H-M   'P 1'
#
loop_
_entity.id
_entity.type
_entity.pdbx_description
1 polymer ?
#
loop_
_entity_poly.entity_id
_entity_poly.type
_entity_poly.pdbx_seq_one_letter_code
_entity_poly.pdbx_strand_id
1 'polypeptide(L)'
;AAQNAKLVYYIGGDEAVLERARPVLELSSAKILPVGKIGDAMVLKIVTNLVTAVIVKALAEAAAITQAQGVPLEALRTALEANANYSALIGMKLPAL
;
A
#
# COMPACT_ATOMS: atom_id res chain seq x y z
N ALA A 1 -3.14 -9.58 -7.13
CA ALA A 1 -2.14 -9.75 -6.05
C ALA A 1 -2.08 -11.19 -5.55
N ALA A 2 -3.21 -11.77 -5.11
CA ALA A 2 -3.29 -13.16 -4.64
C ALA A 2 -2.82 -14.21 -5.66
N GLN A 3 -3.28 -14.09 -6.91
CA GLN A 3 -2.90 -14.99 -8.02
C GLN A 3 -1.40 -14.97 -8.36
N ASN A 4 -0.67 -13.92 -7.95
CA ASN A 4 0.75 -13.74 -8.26
C ASN A 4 1.64 -13.97 -7.02
N ALA A 5 1.11 -14.55 -5.94
CA ALA A 5 1.81 -14.73 -4.66
C ALA A 5 2.42 -13.44 -4.09
N LYS A 6 1.72 -12.30 -4.22
CA LYS A 6 2.22 -10.98 -3.79
C LYS A 6 1.52 -10.42 -2.54
N LEU A 7 0.76 -11.23 -1.80
CA LEU A 7 0.05 -10.73 -0.62
C LEU A 7 1.00 -10.51 0.57
N VAL A 8 0.68 -9.49 1.36
CA VAL A 8 1.29 -9.27 2.68
C VAL A 8 0.20 -9.54 3.71
N TYR A 9 0.36 -10.60 4.49
CA TYR A 9 -0.57 -10.94 5.57
C TYR A 9 -0.12 -10.33 6.89
N TYR A 10 -1.03 -9.68 7.59
CA TYR A 10 -0.91 -9.34 9.01
C TYR A 10 -1.71 -10.35 9.81
N ILE A 11 -1.08 -11.10 10.72
CA ILE A 11 -1.76 -12.16 11.48
C ILE A 11 -1.60 -11.87 12.97
N GLY A 12 -2.70 -11.65 13.70
CA GLY A 12 -2.68 -11.52 15.16
C GLY A 12 -3.40 -12.68 15.82
N GLY A 13 -2.83 -13.23 16.89
CA GLY A 13 -3.36 -14.40 17.59
C GLY A 13 -2.29 -15.40 18.01
N ASP A 14 -2.70 -16.65 18.20
CA ASP A 14 -1.84 -17.74 18.66
C ASP A 14 -0.88 -18.21 17.56
N GLU A 15 0.41 -18.20 17.85
CA GLU A 15 1.47 -18.64 16.96
C GLU A 15 1.30 -20.11 16.55
N ALA A 16 0.84 -20.99 17.45
CA ALA A 16 0.63 -22.39 17.13
C ALA A 16 -0.48 -22.59 16.08
N VAL A 17 -1.45 -21.67 16.01
CA VAL A 17 -2.48 -21.66 14.96
C VAL A 17 -1.89 -21.16 13.65
N LEU A 18 -1.06 -20.11 13.70
CA LEU A 18 -0.38 -19.59 12.52
C LEU A 18 0.52 -20.65 11.88
N GLU A 19 1.33 -21.36 12.65
CA GLU A 19 2.22 -22.39 12.11
C GLU A 19 1.46 -23.51 11.38
N ARG A 20 0.29 -23.90 11.87
CA ARG A 20 -0.56 -24.86 11.17
C ARG A 20 -1.14 -24.31 9.86
N ALA A 21 -1.44 -23.02 9.80
CA ALA A 21 -2.01 -22.36 8.62
C ALA A 21 -0.95 -21.90 7.61
N ARG A 22 0.31 -21.73 8.05
CA ARG A 22 1.43 -21.19 7.29
C ARG A 22 1.61 -21.84 5.91
N PRO A 23 1.58 -23.19 5.75
CA PRO A 23 1.76 -23.80 4.44
C PRO A 23 0.74 -23.35 3.39
N VAL A 24 -0.48 -23.02 3.79
CA VAL A 24 -1.53 -22.55 2.87
C VAL A 24 -1.36 -21.06 2.56
N LEU A 25 -1.04 -20.25 3.58
CA LEU A 25 -0.87 -18.81 3.42
C LEU A 25 0.31 -18.48 2.49
N GLU A 26 1.41 -19.21 2.62
CA GLU A 26 2.64 -19.01 1.85
C GLU A 26 2.44 -19.16 0.34
N LEU A 27 1.52 -20.02 -0.10
CA LEU A 27 1.20 -20.21 -1.53
C LEU A 27 0.72 -18.93 -2.23
N SER A 28 0.20 -17.97 -1.46
CA SER A 28 -0.38 -16.72 -1.99
C SER A 28 0.33 -15.45 -1.50
N SER A 29 1.35 -15.58 -0.65
CA SER A 29 1.98 -14.46 0.04
C SER A 29 3.40 -14.20 -0.43
N ALA A 30 3.76 -12.92 -0.50
CA ALA A 30 5.15 -12.50 -0.51
C ALA A 30 5.69 -12.32 0.92
N LYS A 31 4.81 -12.11 1.90
CA LYS A 31 5.20 -11.92 3.31
C LYS A 31 4.05 -12.27 4.26
N ILE A 32 4.39 -12.93 5.36
CA ILE A 32 3.52 -13.13 6.52
C ILE A 32 4.16 -12.40 7.70
N LEU A 33 3.40 -11.55 8.37
CA LEU A 33 3.83 -10.76 9.52
C LEU A 33 2.95 -11.13 10.73
N PRO A 34 3.42 -11.98 11.65
CA PRO A 34 2.78 -12.21 12.94
C PRO A 34 2.82 -10.93 13.78
N VAL A 35 1.69 -10.54 14.34
CA VAL A 35 1.49 -9.27 15.04
C VAL A 35 0.60 -9.45 16.25
N GLY A 36 1.25 -9.62 17.40
CA GLY A 36 0.62 -9.54 18.71
C GLY A 36 -0.65 -10.38 18.86
N LYS A 37 -1.63 -9.81 19.55
CA LYS A 37 -2.89 -10.50 19.88
C LYS A 37 -3.94 -10.31 18.79
N ILE A 38 -5.05 -11.05 18.92
CA ILE A 38 -6.24 -10.86 18.10
C ILE A 38 -6.66 -9.39 18.16
N GLY A 39 -6.84 -8.80 16.97
CA GLY A 39 -7.17 -7.37 16.80
C GLY A 39 -6.00 -6.51 16.35
N ASP A 40 -4.75 -6.83 16.72
CA ASP A 40 -3.59 -5.97 16.39
C ASP A 40 -3.34 -5.92 14.87
N ALA A 41 -3.53 -7.03 14.17
CA ALA A 41 -3.51 -7.08 12.70
C ALA A 41 -4.56 -6.16 12.05
N MET A 42 -5.74 -6.03 12.66
CA MET A 42 -6.80 -5.14 12.17
C MET A 42 -6.39 -3.68 12.34
N VAL A 43 -5.80 -3.33 13.50
CA VAL A 43 -5.26 -1.99 13.74
C VAL A 43 -4.22 -1.63 12.67
N LEU A 44 -3.26 -2.50 12.40
CA LEU A 44 -2.28 -2.26 11.33
C LEU A 44 -2.94 -2.11 9.96
N LYS A 45 -3.97 -2.91 9.66
CA LYS A 45 -4.66 -2.79 8.38
C LYS A 45 -5.41 -1.46 8.25
N ILE A 46 -6.04 -0.99 9.32
CA ILE A 46 -6.70 0.32 9.35
C ILE A 46 -5.67 1.43 9.13
N VAL A 47 -4.57 1.42 9.89
CA VAL A 47 -3.51 2.44 9.80
C VAL A 47 -2.89 2.48 8.40
N THR A 48 -2.56 1.32 7.81
CA THR A 48 -1.98 1.27 6.45
C THR A 48 -2.96 1.74 5.37
N ASN A 49 -4.25 1.44 5.50
CA ASN A 49 -5.27 1.96 4.61
C ASN A 49 -5.46 3.48 4.78
N LEU A 50 -5.39 4.01 6.01
CA LEU A 50 -5.45 5.44 6.27
C LEU A 50 -4.29 6.19 5.60
N VAL A 51 -3.05 5.71 5.78
CA VAL A 51 -1.86 6.27 5.11
C VAL A 51 -2.04 6.27 3.59
N THR A 52 -2.56 5.18 3.04
CA THR A 52 -2.86 5.06 1.61
C THR A 52 -3.86 6.13 1.16
N ALA A 53 -4.95 6.32 1.89
CA ALA A 53 -5.99 7.30 1.57
C ALA A 53 -5.45 8.74 1.59
N VAL A 54 -4.61 9.08 2.58
CA VAL A 54 -3.99 10.41 2.69
C VAL A 54 -3.06 10.67 1.51
N ILE A 55 -2.21 9.72 1.14
CA ILE A 55 -1.31 9.86 -0.01
C ILE A 55 -2.10 10.04 -1.31
N VAL A 56 -3.15 9.25 -1.54
CA VAL A 56 -3.99 9.36 -2.74
C VAL A 56 -4.69 10.72 -2.80
N LYS A 57 -5.21 11.21 -1.68
CA LYS A 57 -5.83 12.53 -1.62
C LYS A 57 -4.83 13.64 -1.96
N ALA A 58 -3.65 13.61 -1.33
CA ALA A 58 -2.60 14.59 -1.60
C ALA A 58 -2.16 14.57 -3.07
N LEU A 59 -2.07 13.38 -3.67
CA LEU A 59 -1.74 13.22 -5.09
C LEU A 59 -2.82 13.83 -6.00
N ALA A 60 -4.10 13.62 -5.68
CA ALA A 60 -5.21 14.19 -6.44
C ALA A 60 -5.22 15.73 -6.38
N GLU A 61 -4.97 16.31 -5.20
CA GLU A 61 -4.85 17.76 -5.05
C GLU A 61 -3.64 18.32 -5.82
N ALA A 62 -2.48 17.65 -5.74
CA ALA A 62 -1.29 18.05 -6.50
C ALA A 62 -1.54 18.02 -8.01
N ALA A 63 -2.16 16.95 -8.52
CA ALA A 63 -2.51 16.83 -9.93
C ALA A 63 -3.48 17.93 -10.38
N ALA A 64 -4.51 18.25 -9.57
CA ALA A 64 -5.46 19.31 -9.86
C ALA A 64 -4.78 20.71 -9.92
N ILE A 65 -3.89 21.00 -8.97
CA ILE A 65 -3.12 22.25 -8.96
C ILE A 65 -2.21 22.34 -10.19
N THR A 66 -1.48 21.28 -10.51
CA THR A 66 -0.60 21.20 -11.69
C THR A 66 -1.37 21.50 -12.97
N GLN A 67 -2.52 20.85 -13.18
CA GLN A 67 -3.38 21.08 -14.33
C GLN A 67 -3.94 22.50 -14.39
N ALA A 68 -4.40 23.04 -13.24
CA ALA A 68 -4.95 24.39 -13.17
C ALA A 68 -3.92 25.47 -13.53
N GLN A 69 -2.63 25.19 -13.36
CA GLN A 69 -1.53 26.08 -13.75
C GLN A 69 -1.01 25.82 -15.17
N GLY A 70 -1.66 24.93 -15.94
CA GLY A 70 -1.25 24.60 -17.31
C GLY A 70 0.05 23.80 -17.40
N VAL A 71 0.54 23.24 -16.29
CA VAL A 71 1.72 22.38 -16.28
C VAL A 71 1.31 20.97 -16.72
N PRO A 72 2.04 20.31 -17.63
CA PRO A 72 1.73 18.94 -18.00
C PRO A 72 1.83 18.00 -16.79
N LEU A 73 0.82 17.16 -16.57
CA LEU A 73 0.85 16.14 -15.51
C LEU A 73 2.08 15.23 -15.60
N GLU A 74 2.61 15.05 -16.80
CA GLU A 74 3.78 14.22 -16.98
C GLU A 74 5.05 14.83 -16.38
N ALA A 75 5.14 16.16 -16.34
CA ALA A 75 6.21 16.84 -15.61
C ALA A 75 6.08 16.60 -14.09
N LEU A 76 4.86 16.55 -13.55
CA LEU A 76 4.61 16.17 -12.16
C LEU A 76 5.03 14.73 -11.89
N ARG A 77 4.73 13.79 -12.81
CA ARG A 77 5.18 12.39 -12.69
C ARG A 77 6.70 12.31 -12.61
N THR A 78 7.40 12.88 -13.59
CA THR A 78 8.87 12.87 -13.62
C THR A 78 9.47 13.53 -12.38
N ALA A 79 8.88 14.63 -11.92
CA ALA A 79 9.32 15.28 -10.68
C ALA A 79 9.15 14.36 -9.47
N LEU A 80 7.97 13.74 -9.30
CA LEU A 80 7.74 12.82 -8.18
C LEU A 80 8.69 11.64 -8.21
N GLU A 81 8.87 10.97 -9.36
CA GLU A 81 9.77 9.82 -9.52
C GLU A 81 11.23 10.12 -9.10
N ALA A 82 11.68 11.37 -9.26
CA ALA A 82 13.03 11.82 -8.89
C ALA A 82 13.16 12.26 -7.43
N ASN A 83 12.06 12.33 -6.67
CA ASN A 83 12.05 12.87 -5.31
C ASN A 83 11.81 11.78 -4.25
N ALA A 84 12.28 12.06 -3.03
CA ALA A 84 12.20 11.14 -1.89
C ALA A 84 10.75 10.80 -1.47
N ASN A 85 9.78 11.59 -1.91
CA ASN A 85 8.36 11.36 -1.64
C ASN A 85 7.71 10.34 -2.58
N TYR A 86 8.44 9.83 -3.59
CA TYR A 86 7.92 8.77 -4.45
C TYR A 86 7.67 7.48 -3.67
N SER A 87 6.57 6.81 -3.99
CA SER A 87 6.25 5.48 -3.47
C SER A 87 5.59 4.64 -4.55
N ALA A 88 5.64 3.31 -4.39
CA ALA A 88 4.95 2.39 -5.30
C ALA A 88 3.45 2.70 -5.42
N LEU A 89 2.83 3.22 -4.36
CA LEU A 89 1.44 3.68 -4.37
C LEU A 89 1.23 4.85 -5.33
N ILE A 90 2.11 5.86 -5.29
CA ILE A 90 2.04 7.02 -6.20
C ILE A 90 2.16 6.55 -7.64
N GLY A 91 3.15 5.71 -7.96
CA GLY A 91 3.32 5.15 -9.29
C GLY A 91 2.10 4.37 -9.80
N MET A 92 1.42 3.63 -8.91
CA MET A 92 0.18 2.90 -9.27
C MET A 92 -1.04 3.80 -9.47
N LYS A 93 -1.09 4.96 -8.80
CA LYS A 93 -2.30 5.81 -8.75
C LYS A 93 -2.25 7.01 -9.68
N LEU A 94 -1.06 7.54 -9.95
CA LEU A 94 -0.90 8.71 -10.81
C LEU A 94 -1.42 8.51 -12.24
N PRO A 95 -1.27 7.35 -12.91
CA PRO A 95 -1.84 7.14 -14.24
C PRO A 95 -3.38 7.08 -14.28
N ALA A 96 -4.04 6.96 -13.12
CA ALA A 96 -5.49 6.87 -13.01
C ALA A 96 -6.15 8.21 -12.64
N LEU A 97 -5.36 9.29 -12.53
CA LEU A 97 -5.79 10.67 -12.29
C LEU A 97 -5.76 11.45 -13.61
#